data_AF-A0A520CWH5-F1
#
_entry.id   AF-A0A520CWH5-F1
#
_cell.length_a   1.000
_cell.length_b   1.000
_cell.length_c   1.000
_cell.angle_alpha   90.00
_cell.angle_beta   90.00
_cell.angle_gamma   90.00
#
_symmetry.space_group_name_H-M   'P 1'
#
loop_
_entity.id
_entity.type
_entity.pdbx_description
1 polymer ?
#
loop_
_entity_poly.entity_id
_entity_poly.type
_entity_poly.pdbx_seq_one_letter_code
_entity_poly.pdbx_strand_id
1 'polypeptide(L)'
;MSYIDWAVLIITILAIVGYGVYKSRGAQSMQAYLLGNQSLPWYTVCLSVMATQASAITFLSAPGLAYTSGMSFVQFYFGLPLAMIVLCIAFVPIFHRLKVFTAYEYLEQRFDLNTRALTAFL
;
A
#
# COMPACT_ATOMS: atom_id res chain seq x y z
N MET A 1 9.16 -30.30 1.66
CA MET A 1 7.81 -29.77 1.42
C MET A 1 6.92 -30.92 1.04
N SER A 2 5.85 -31.13 1.79
CA SER A 2 4.84 -32.15 1.53
C SER A 2 4.10 -31.84 0.23
N TYR A 3 3.49 -32.85 -0.39
CA TYR A 3 2.56 -32.66 -1.51
C TYR A 3 1.39 -31.73 -1.13
N ILE A 4 1.01 -31.71 0.15
CA ILE A 4 -0.02 -30.83 0.69
C ILE A 4 0.42 -29.36 0.63
N ASP A 5 1.68 -29.05 0.94
CA ASP A 5 2.20 -27.67 0.93
C ASP A 5 2.15 -27.08 -0.49
N TRP A 6 2.54 -27.89 -1.48
CA TRP A 6 2.46 -27.52 -2.89
C TRP A 6 1.02 -27.31 -3.35
N ALA A 7 0.09 -28.17 -2.94
CA ALA A 7 -1.32 -28.01 -3.27
C ALA A 7 -1.88 -26.69 -2.71
N VAL A 8 -1.61 -26.38 -1.43
CA VAL A 8 -2.06 -25.13 -0.80
C VAL A 8 -1.47 -23.91 -1.49
N LEU A 9 -0.18 -23.94 -1.83
CA LEU A 9 0.49 -22.83 -2.52
C LEU A 9 -0.12 -22.57 -3.89
N ILE A 10 -0.30 -23.61 -4.71
CA ILE A 10 -0.86 -23.49 -6.07
C ILE A 10 -2.30 -22.97 -5.99
N ILE A 11 -3.13 -23.54 -5.12
CA ILE A 11 -4.53 -23.11 -4.94
C ILE A 11 -4.60 -21.64 -4.52
N THR A 12 -3.73 -21.21 -3.60
CA THR A 12 -3.70 -19.82 -3.11
C THR A 12 -3.34 -18.85 -4.24
N ILE A 13 -2.31 -19.15 -5.03
CA ILE A 13 -1.91 -18.31 -6.16
C ILE A 13 -3.03 -18.23 -7.20
N LEU A 14 -3.62 -19.37 -7.56
CA LEU A 14 -4.73 -19.41 -8.52
C LEU A 14 -5.96 -18.64 -8.02
N ALA A 15 -6.28 -18.71 -6.73
CA ALA A 15 -7.37 -17.95 -6.14
C ALA A 15 -7.12 -16.44 -6.22
N ILE A 16 -5.90 -15.98 -5.89
CA ILE A 16 -5.52 -14.56 -5.97
C ILE A 16 -5.61 -14.05 -7.42
N VAL A 17 -5.01 -14.78 -8.37
CA VAL A 17 -5.03 -14.41 -9.79
C VAL A 17 -6.46 -14.43 -10.33
N GLY A 18 -7.24 -15.48 -10.03
CA GLY A 18 -8.63 -15.62 -10.46
C GLY A 18 -9.50 -14.48 -9.94
N TYR A 19 -9.37 -14.14 -8.67
CA TYR A 19 -10.08 -12.99 -8.07
C TYR A 19 -9.65 -11.66 -8.70
N GLY A 20 -8.35 -11.46 -8.92
CA GLY A 20 -7.81 -10.26 -9.57
C GLY A 20 -8.35 -10.07 -10.99
N VAL A 21 -8.36 -11.13 -11.80
CA VAL A 21 -8.93 -11.10 -13.16
C VAL A 21 -10.42 -10.83 -13.13
N TYR A 22 -11.17 -11.50 -12.25
CA TYR A 22 -12.61 -11.28 -12.10
C TYR A 22 -12.92 -9.82 -11.75
N LYS A 23 -12.18 -9.23 -10.79
CA LYS A 23 -12.40 -7.86 -10.36
C LYS A 23 -11.95 -6.82 -11.40
N SER A 24 -10.88 -7.09 -12.15
CA SER A 24 -10.36 -6.19 -13.17
C SER A 24 -11.24 -6.08 -14.42
N ARG A 25 -12.13 -7.05 -14.68
CA ARG A 25 -12.99 -7.07 -15.89
C ARG A 25 -14.03 -5.94 -15.96
N GLY A 26 -14.33 -5.27 -14.85
CA GLY A 26 -15.32 -4.19 -14.78
C GLY A 26 -14.76 -2.76 -14.84
N ALA A 27 -13.44 -2.58 -14.87
CA ALA A 27 -12.82 -1.26 -14.81
C ALA A 27 -12.73 -0.63 -16.22
N GLN A 28 -13.78 0.09 -16.63
CA GLN A 28 -13.86 0.74 -17.95
C GLN A 28 -13.16 2.12 -18.02
N SER A 29 -12.73 2.69 -16.89
CA SER A 29 -12.07 4.00 -16.84
C SER A 29 -10.86 4.01 -15.90
N MET A 30 -9.87 4.85 -16.21
CA MET A 30 -8.68 5.06 -15.36
C MET A 30 -9.05 5.47 -13.93
N GLN A 31 -10.13 6.24 -13.77
CA GLN A 31 -10.66 6.65 -12.48
C GLN A 31 -11.24 5.47 -11.70
N ALA A 32 -11.96 4.55 -12.37
CA ALA A 32 -12.47 3.34 -11.74
C ALA A 32 -11.33 2.39 -11.34
N TYR A 33 -10.25 2.33 -12.13
CA TYR A 33 -9.09 1.48 -11.86
C TYR A 33 -8.20 2.03 -10.75
N LEU A 34 -7.86 3.32 -10.76
CA LEU A 34 -6.93 3.94 -9.79
C LEU A 34 -7.61 4.42 -8.50
N LEU A 35 -8.83 4.99 -8.59
CA LEU A 35 -9.54 5.52 -7.41
C LEU A 35 -10.66 4.61 -6.90
N GLY A 36 -10.94 3.49 -7.58
CA GLY A 36 -12.07 2.63 -7.21
C GLY A 36 -13.42 3.37 -7.23
N ASN A 37 -13.55 4.40 -8.08
CA ASN A 37 -14.69 5.31 -8.15
C ASN A 37 -15.02 6.04 -6.82
N GLN A 38 -14.05 6.16 -5.91
CA GLN A 38 -14.23 6.75 -4.56
C GLN A 38 -15.36 6.11 -3.73
N SER A 39 -15.82 4.92 -4.10
CA SER A 39 -16.93 4.22 -3.44
C SER A 39 -16.46 3.11 -2.50
N LEU A 40 -15.14 2.96 -2.32
CA LEU A 40 -14.57 1.98 -1.42
C LEU A 40 -14.83 2.38 0.04
N PRO A 41 -15.38 1.47 0.86
CA PRO A 41 -15.60 1.77 2.27
C PRO A 41 -14.27 1.87 3.01
N TRP A 42 -14.23 2.72 4.03
CA TRP A 42 -13.01 3.07 4.77
C TRP A 42 -12.26 1.85 5.32
N TYR A 43 -12.98 0.83 5.80
CA TYR A 43 -12.37 -0.39 6.36
C TYR A 43 -11.61 -1.21 5.30
N THR A 44 -12.11 -1.26 4.06
CA THR A 44 -11.42 -1.93 2.95
C THR A 44 -10.15 -1.18 2.57
N VAL A 45 -10.19 0.15 2.60
CA VAL A 45 -9.01 1.00 2.37
C VAL A 45 -7.98 0.78 3.48
N CYS A 46 -8.39 0.77 4.75
CA CYS A 46 -7.49 0.49 5.88
C CYS A 46 -6.82 -0.88 5.77
N LEU A 47 -7.59 -1.93 5.48
CA LEU A 47 -7.04 -3.28 5.29
C LEU A 47 -6.06 -3.34 4.11
N SER A 48 -6.37 -2.66 3.00
CA SER A 48 -5.48 -2.56 1.85
C SER A 48 -4.15 -1.89 2.23
N VAL A 49 -4.19 -0.74 2.92
CA VAL A 49 -3.00 -0.02 3.37
C VAL A 49 -2.16 -0.87 4.32
N MET A 50 -2.80 -1.58 5.26
CA MET A 50 -2.09 -2.51 6.16
C MET A 50 -1.42 -3.65 5.37
N ALA A 51 -2.12 -4.23 4.40
CA ALA A 51 -1.59 -5.29 3.56
C ALA A 51 -0.42 -4.80 2.69
N THR A 52 -0.47 -3.56 2.17
CA THR A 52 0.63 -2.97 1.40
C THR A 52 1.90 -2.76 2.24
N GLN A 53 1.77 -2.42 3.52
CA GLN A 53 2.93 -2.27 4.40
C GLN A 53 3.57 -3.62 4.77
N ALA A 54 2.79 -4.70 4.78
CA ALA A 54 3.30 -6.03 5.09
C ALA A 54 4.03 -6.62 3.89
N SER A 55 5.36 -6.67 3.96
CA SER A 55 6.22 -7.25 2.92
C SER A 55 6.94 -8.51 3.42
N ALA A 56 7.41 -9.35 2.48
CA ALA A 56 8.26 -10.50 2.81
C ALA A 56 9.52 -10.07 3.59
N ILE A 57 10.06 -8.88 3.29
CA ILE A 57 11.19 -8.29 4.02
C ILE A 57 10.82 -8.11 5.49
N THR A 58 9.64 -7.58 5.79
CA THR A 58 9.19 -7.37 7.17
C THR A 58 9.05 -8.71 7.91
N PHE A 59 8.46 -9.70 7.26
CA PHE A 59 8.25 -11.03 7.84
C PHE A 59 9.55 -11.78 8.16
N LEU A 60 10.60 -11.62 7.34
CA LEU A 60 11.91 -12.19 7.65
C LEU A 60 12.72 -11.33 8.62
N SER A 61 12.71 -10.00 8.44
CA SER A 61 13.59 -9.10 9.17
C SER A 61 13.14 -8.89 10.60
N ALA A 62 11.84 -8.84 10.90
CA ALA A 62 11.36 -8.59 12.25
C ALA A 62 11.77 -9.70 13.25
N PRO A 63 11.59 -11.01 12.94
CA PRO A 63 12.13 -12.08 13.79
C PRO A 63 13.66 -12.10 13.82
N GLY A 64 14.33 -11.79 12.71
CA GLY A 64 15.79 -11.70 12.66
C GLY A 64 16.35 -10.61 13.58
N LEU A 65 15.70 -9.44 13.59
CA LEU A 65 16.01 -8.34 14.51
C LEU A 65 15.68 -8.72 15.95
N ALA A 66 14.54 -9.36 16.19
CA ALA A 66 14.16 -9.85 17.52
C ALA A 66 15.19 -10.83 18.08
N TYR A 67 15.68 -11.74 17.24
CA TYR A 67 16.67 -12.76 17.61
C TYR A 67 18.04 -12.15 17.93
N THR A 68 18.48 -11.16 17.16
CA THR A 68 19.83 -10.56 17.30
C THR A 68 19.90 -9.42 18.32
N SER A 69 18.86 -8.58 18.36
CA SER A 69 18.86 -7.29 19.06
C SER A 69 17.67 -7.10 20.00
N GLY A 70 16.84 -8.13 20.19
CA GLY A 70 15.64 -8.07 21.02
C GLY A 70 14.50 -7.24 20.39
N MET A 71 13.52 -6.86 21.22
CA MET A 71 12.30 -6.17 20.75
C MET A 71 12.42 -4.65 20.62
N SER A 72 13.63 -4.09 20.56
CA SER A 72 13.84 -2.64 20.46
C SER A 72 13.19 -2.03 19.21
N PHE A 73 13.09 -2.79 18.11
CA PHE A 73 12.43 -2.36 16.87
C PHE A 73 10.94 -2.03 17.08
N VAL A 74 10.28 -2.59 18.12
CA VAL A 74 8.86 -2.36 18.40
C VAL A 74 8.59 -0.90 18.73
N GLN A 75 9.57 -0.17 19.30
CA GLN A 75 9.44 1.27 19.57
C GLN A 75 9.17 2.07 18.30
N PHE A 76 9.80 1.69 17.18
CA PHE A 76 9.54 2.30 15.88
C PHE A 76 8.10 2.05 15.41
N TYR A 77 7.58 0.83 15.61
CA TYR A 77 6.21 0.48 15.27
C TYR A 77 5.17 1.22 16.12
N PHE A 78 5.49 1.65 17.34
CA PHE A 78 4.61 2.54 18.11
C PHE A 78 4.60 3.98 17.58
N GLY A 79 5.70 4.45 16.98
CA GLY A 79 5.78 5.77 16.36
C GLY A 79 4.98 5.89 15.05
N LEU A 80 4.89 4.79 14.28
CA LEU A 80 4.21 4.78 12.97
C LEU A 80 2.73 5.21 13.04
N PRO A 81 1.87 4.68 13.96
CA PRO A 81 0.49 5.15 14.10
C PRO A 81 0.38 6.64 14.40
N LEU A 82 1.26 7.18 15.24
CA LEU A 82 1.26 8.61 15.59
C LEU A 82 1.63 9.47 14.37
N ALA A 83 2.67 9.08 13.63
CA ALA A 83 3.05 9.74 12.38
C ALA A 83 1.91 9.69 11.35
N MET A 84 1.22 8.55 11.24
CA MET A 84 0.06 8.39 10.36
C MET A 84 -1.10 9.31 10.73
N ILE A 85 -1.39 9.54 12.01
CA ILE A 85 -2.41 10.51 12.43
C ILE A 85 -2.06 11.91 11.93
N VAL A 86 -0.80 12.34 12.11
CA VAL A 86 -0.34 13.66 11.65
C VAL A 86 -0.43 13.76 10.13
N LEU A 87 0.00 12.74 9.39
CA LEU A 87 -0.10 12.69 7.93
C LEU A 87 -1.55 12.74 7.44
N CYS A 88 -2.45 12.01 8.10
CA CYS A 88 -3.88 12.01 7.79
C CYS A 88 -4.52 13.39 7.99
N ILE A 89 -4.12 14.13 9.03
CA ILE A 89 -4.67 15.46 9.29
C ILE A 89 -4.07 16.51 8.34
N ALA A 90 -2.77 16.41 8.03
CA ALA A 90 -2.08 17.43 7.24
C ALA A 90 -2.23 17.22 5.72
N PHE A 91 -2.00 16.00 5.22
CA PHE A 91 -1.84 15.74 3.78
C PHE A 91 -3.09 15.21 3.09
N VAL A 92 -3.90 14.38 3.76
CA VAL A 92 -5.13 13.83 3.15
C VAL A 92 -6.09 14.93 2.70
N PRO A 93 -6.35 16.01 3.47
CA PRO A 93 -7.22 17.09 3.01
C PRO A 93 -6.67 17.82 1.77
N ILE A 94 -5.34 17.95 1.67
CA ILE A 94 -4.68 18.60 0.54
C ILE A 94 -4.85 17.76 -0.73
N PHE A 95 -4.54 16.47 -0.66
CA PHE A 95 -4.69 15.56 -1.82
C PHE A 95 -6.15 15.43 -2.25
N HIS A 96 -7.07 15.38 -1.30
CA HIS A 96 -8.50 15.32 -1.61
C HIS A 96 -9.01 16.60 -2.30
N ARG A 97 -8.52 17.79 -1.90
CA ARG A 97 -8.90 19.06 -2.55
C ARG A 97 -8.33 19.19 -3.96
N LEU A 98 -7.09 18.76 -4.17
CA LEU A 98 -6.40 18.89 -5.45
C LEU A 98 -6.81 17.81 -6.48
N LYS A 99 -7.57 16.79 -6.06
CA LYS A 99 -8.05 15.68 -6.91
C LYS A 99 -6.93 15.03 -7.74
N VAL A 100 -5.73 14.98 -7.17
CA VAL A 100 -4.55 14.39 -7.81
C VAL A 100 -4.68 12.87 -7.83
N PHE A 101 -4.21 12.26 -8.92
CA PHE A 101 -4.19 10.80 -9.07
C PHE A 101 -2.97 10.17 -8.40
N THR A 102 -1.89 10.93 -8.27
CA THR A 102 -0.63 10.48 -7.68
C THR A 102 -0.09 11.51 -6.70
N ALA A 103 0.66 11.06 -5.70
CA ALA A 103 1.35 11.96 -4.77
C ALA A 103 2.37 12.87 -5.49
N TYR A 104 2.93 12.43 -6.62
CA TYR A 104 3.92 13.20 -7.39
C TYR A 104 3.30 14.34 -8.19
N GLU A 105 2.03 14.23 -8.57
CA GLU A 105 1.30 15.29 -9.26
C GLU A 105 1.13 16.53 -8.37
N TYR A 106 1.05 16.34 -7.05
CA TYR A 106 1.15 17.45 -6.10
C TYR A 106 2.50 18.18 -6.19
N LEU A 107 3.61 17.45 -6.38
CA LEU A 107 4.93 18.05 -6.48
C LEU A 107 5.09 18.87 -7.76
N GLU A 108 4.48 18.46 -8.87
CA GLU A 108 4.44 19.27 -10.10
C GLU A 108 3.68 20.58 -9.88
N GLN A 109 2.51 20.53 -9.24
CA GLN A 109 1.73 21.72 -8.94
C GLN A 109 2.45 22.66 -7.95
N ARG A 110 3.25 22.10 -7.04
CA ARG A 110 3.94 22.87 -6.00
C ARG A 110 5.30 23.44 -6.46
N PHE A 111 6.00 22.72 -7.33
CA PHE A 111 7.34 23.03 -7.80
C PHE A 111 7.37 23.12 -9.33
N ASP A 112 7.62 22.01 -10.02
CA ASP A 112 7.76 21.94 -11.46
C ASP A 112 7.78 20.47 -11.96
N LEU A 113 7.69 20.31 -13.28
CA LEU A 113 7.66 19.00 -13.94
C LEU A 113 8.94 18.19 -13.73
N ASN A 114 10.11 18.84 -13.64
CA ASN A 114 11.38 18.11 -13.43
C ASN A 114 11.41 17.46 -12.05
N THR A 115 10.87 18.13 -11.03
CA THR A 115 10.74 17.57 -9.68
C THR A 115 9.82 16.36 -9.65
N ARG A 116 8.68 16.40 -10.37
CA ARG A 116 7.80 15.23 -10.52
C ARG A 116 8.51 14.07 -11.22
N ALA A 117 9.17 14.34 -12.34
CA ALA A 117 9.84 13.28 -13.12
C ALA A 117 10.96 12.60 -12.33
N LEU A 118 11.76 13.38 -11.60
CA LEU A 118 12.84 12.86 -10.76
C LEU A 118 12.29 11.98 -9.63
N THR A 119 11.29 12.48 -8.89
CA THR A 119 10.71 11.77 -7.74
C THR A 119 9.86 10.55 -8.12
N ALA A 120 9.27 10.54 -9.32
CA ALA A 120 8.57 9.37 -9.83
C ALA A 120 9.52 8.28 -10.37
N PHE A 121 10.76 8.65 -10.71
CA PHE A 121 11.77 7.72 -11.20
C PHE A 121 12.57 7.04 -10.08
N LEU A 122 12.86 7.76 -9.00
CA LEU A 122 13.54 7.27 -7.80
C LEU A 122 12.68 6.26 -7.02
#